data_AF-R6XAA4-F1
#
_entry.id   AF-R6XAA4-F1
#
_cell.length_a   1.000
_cell.length_b   1.000
_cell.length_c   1.000
_cell.angle_alpha   90.00
_cell.angle_beta   90.00
_cell.angle_gamma   90.00
#
_symmetry.space_group_name_H-M   'P 1'
#
loop_
_entity.id
_entity.type
_entity.pdbx_description
1 polymer ?
#
loop_
_entity_poly.entity_id
_entity_poly.type
_entity_poly.pdbx_seq_one_letter_code
_entity_poly.pdbx_strand_id
1 'polypeptide(L)' 'MKIGIITMHRVPNFGSALQAYALRHKLFQHGIDNKIIDYIYSYAGYEPSWGRNIYDKVKYSCSMP' A
#
# COMPACT_ATOMS: atom_id res chain seq x y z
N MET A 1 15.57 -3.19 16.49
CA MET A 1 15.43 -3.72 15.12
C MET A 1 14.27 -3.01 14.44
N LYS A 2 14.40 -2.59 13.18
CA LYS A 2 13.31 -1.91 12.43
C LYS A 2 12.95 -2.71 11.18
N ILE A 3 11.66 -2.86 10.89
CA ILE A 3 11.15 -3.66 9.75
C ILE A 3 10.39 -2.77 8.77
N GLY A 4 10.69 -2.91 7.47
CA GLY A 4 9.87 -2.35 6.39
C GLY A 4 9.01 -3.44 5.74
N ILE A 5 7.70 -3.22 5.68
CA ILE A 5 6.74 -4.13 5.03
C ILE A 5 6.42 -3.54 3.65
N ILE A 6 6.93 -4.15 2.59
CA ILE A 6 6.66 -3.71 1.22
C ILE A 6 5.42 -4.43 0.69
N THR A 7 4.47 -3.69 0.14
CA THR A 7 3.27 -4.28 -0.47
C THR A 7 2.66 -3.34 -1.50
N MET A 8 1.98 -3.90 -2.50
CA MET A 8 1.20 -3.15 -3.48
C MET A 8 -0.20 -2.88 -2.93
N HIS A 9 -0.51 -1.64 -2.56
CA HIS A 9 -1.87 -1.26 -2.17
C HIS A 9 -2.74 -0.90 -3.38
N ARG A 10 -2.13 -0.53 -4.52
CA ARG A 10 -2.80 -0.01 -5.74
C ARG A 10 -3.32 -1.08 -6.70
N VAL A 11 -3.76 -2.20 -6.14
CA VAL A 11 -4.43 -3.28 -6.84
C VAL A 11 -5.94 -3.22 -6.57
N PRO A 12 -6.79 -3.69 -7.49
CA PRO A 12 -8.24 -3.71 -7.30
C PRO A 12 -8.72 -4.69 -6.21
N ASN A 13 -7.80 -5.30 -5.47
CA ASN A 13 -8.09 -6.13 -4.30
C ASN A 13 -7.61 -5.42 -3.01
N PHE A 14 -8.34 -5.63 -1.92
CA PHE A 14 -7.96 -5.11 -0.60
C PHE A 14 -7.16 -6.12 0.23
N GLY A 15 -6.97 -7.34 -0.28
CA GLY A 15 -6.32 -8.43 0.44
C GLY A 15 -4.88 -8.11 0.83
N SER A 16 -4.09 -7.57 -0.11
CA SER A 16 -2.69 -7.19 0.16
C SER A 16 -2.56 -6.08 1.21
N ALA A 17 -3.49 -5.11 1.20
CA ALA A 17 -3.55 -4.03 2.17
C ALA A 17 -3.91 -4.56 3.57
N LEU A 18 -4.92 -5.43 3.66
CA LEU A 18 -5.36 -6.01 4.93
C LEU A 18 -4.28 -6.93 5.53
N GLN A 19 -3.61 -7.74 4.70
CA GLN A 19 -2.50 -8.59 5.13
C GLN A 19 -1.32 -7.76 5.67
N ALA A 20 -0.95 -6.68 4.99
CA ALA A 20 0.11 -5.79 5.44
C ALA A 20 -0.26 -5.08 6.76
N TYR A 21 -1.51 -4.66 6.91
CA TYR A 21 -2.02 -4.10 8.16
C TYR A 21 -1.96 -5.11 9.31
N ALA A 22 -2.45 -6.33 9.10
CA ALA A 22 -2.44 -7.39 10.11
C ALA A 22 -1.01 -7.73 10.56
N LEU A 23 -0.06 -7.82 9.61
CA LEU A 23 1.35 -8.06 9.91
C LEU A 23 1.97 -6.92 10.72
N ARG A 24 1.75 -5.66 10.31
CA ARG A 24 2.19 -4.47 11.05
C ARG A 24 1.68 -4.47 12.49
N HIS A 25 0.40 -4.75 12.66
CA HIS A 25 -0.21 -4.82 13.99
C HIS A 25 0.44 -5.91 14.85
N LYS A 26 0.67 -7.10 14.29
CA LYS A 26 1.30 -8.20 15.03
C LYS A 26 2.74 -7.87 15.43
N LEU A 27 3.52 -7.25 14.54
CA LEU A 27 4.89 -6.82 14.85
C LEU A 27 4.94 -5.76 15.95
N PHE A 28 3.99 -4.82 15.97
CA PHE A 28 3.89 -3.86 17.08
C PHE A 28 3.55 -4.52 18.42
N GLN A 29 2.67 -5.53 18.43
CA GLN A 29 2.39 -6.31 19.64
C GLN A 29 3.64 -7.01 20.20
N HIS A 30 4.63 -7.30 19.35
CA HIS A 30 5.92 -7.85 19.75
C HIS A 30 6.98 -6.78 20.07
N GLY A 31 6.61 -5.50 20.15
CA GLY A 31 7.52 -4.39 20.46
C GLY A 31 8.48 -4.03 19.32
N ILE A 32 8.19 -4.44 18.09
CA ILE A 32 9.05 -4.20 16.92
C ILE A 32 8.55 -2.98 16.15
N ASP A 33 9.41 -1.96 16.05
CA ASP A 33 9.16 -0.78 15.21
C ASP A 33 9.11 -1.18 13.74
N ASN A 34 8.02 -0.83 13.07
CA ASN A 34 7.78 -1.22 11.69
C ASN A 34 6.92 -0.20 10.90
N LYS A 35 7.11 -0.18 9.59
CA LYS A 35 6.39 0.70 8.66
C LYS A 35 5.94 -0.04 7.41
N ILE A 36 4.78 0.33 6.89
CA ILE A 36 4.31 -0.10 5.57
C ILE A 36 4.92 0.82 4.51
N ILE A 37 5.42 0.23 3.44
CA ILE A 37 5.96 0.90 2.27
C ILE A 37 5.09 0.49 1.09
N ASP A 38 4.32 1.46 0.56
CA ASP A 38 3.50 1.21 -0.63
C ASP A 38 4.41 1.15 -1.86
N TYR A 39 4.40 0.01 -2.53
CA TYR A 39 5.12 -0.16 -3.78
C TYR A 39 4.28 0.41 -4.93
N ILE A 40 4.67 1.59 -5.39
CA ILE A 40 4.07 2.23 -6.55
C ILE A 40 4.71 1.61 -7.79
N TYR A 41 3.96 0.76 -8.48
CA TYR A 41 4.41 0.16 -9.72
C TYR A 41 4.35 1.18 -10.85
N SER A 42 5.52 1.65 -11.30
CA SER A 42 5.66 2.49 -12.48
C SER A 42 6.22 1.62 -13.62
N TYR A 43 5.35 1.11 -14.47
CA TYR A 43 5.78 0.59 -15.78
C TYR A 43 6.13 1.81 -16.64
N ALA A 44 7.33 1.87 -17.19
CA ALA A 44 7.61 2.78 -18.30
C ALA A 44 6.64 2.41 -19.44
N GLY A 45 5.65 3.27 -19.71
CA GLY A 45 4.61 3.05 -20.73
C GLY A 45 3.27 2.50 -20.25
N TYR A 46 3.03 2.36 -18.93
CA TYR A 46 1.68 2.05 -18.44
C TYR A 46 0.85 3.33 -18.28
N GLU A 47 0.04 3.61 -19.30
CA GLU A 47 -1.03 4.61 -19.23
C GLU A 47 -2.25 3.97 -18.56
N PRO A 48 -2.58 4.31 -17.30
CA PRO A 48 -3.81 3.80 -16.69
C PRO A 48 -5.02 4.29 -17.50
N SER A 49 -6.02 3.44 -17.67
CA SER A 49 -7.29 3.87 -18.24
C SER A 49 -7.86 5.05 -17.44
N TRP A 50 -8.65 5.92 -18.09
CA TRP A 50 -9.26 7.08 -17.42
C TRP A 50 -9.99 6.69 -16.12
N GLY A 51 -10.68 5.55 -16.12
CA GLY A 51 -11.33 5.00 -14.92
C GLY A 51 -10.35 4.58 -13.82
N ARG A 52 -9.21 3.97 -14.15
CA ARG A 52 -8.15 3.66 -13.17
C ARG A 52 -7.50 4.92 -12.63
N ASN A 53 -7.28 5.93 -13.47
CA ASN A 53 -6.73 7.23 -13.04
C ASN A 53 -7.64 7.92 -12.01
N ILE A 54 -8.95 7.94 -12.26
CA ILE A 54 -9.94 8.48 -11.33
C ILE A 54 -10.00 7.65 -10.06
N TYR A 55 -10.09 6.32 -10.18
CA TYR A 55 -10.11 5.42 -9.04
C TYR A 55 -8.90 5.63 -8.12
N ASP A 56 -7.70 5.71 -8.68
CA ASP A 56 -6.47 5.90 -7.91
C ASP A 56 -6.43 7.30 -7.27
N LYS A 57 -6.84 8.36 -7.98
CA LYS A 57 -6.95 9.71 -7.39
C LYS A 57 -7.95 9.78 -6.24
N VAL A 58 -9.12 9.16 -6.39
CA VAL A 58 -10.15 9.18 -5.35
C VAL A 58 -9.73 8.32 -4.15
N LYS A 59 -9.21 7.11 -4.41
CA LYS A 59 -8.85 6.15 -3.36
C LYS A 59 -7.62 6.57 -2.55
N TYR A 60 -6.62 7.19 -3.19
CA TYR A 60 -5.34 7.51 -2.55
C TYR A 60 -5.11 9.00 -2.28
N SER A 61 -6.03 9.92 -2.65
CA SER A 61 -5.89 11.34 -2.26
C SER A 61 -6.12 11.58 -0.77
N CYS A 62 -6.84 10.70 -0.08
CA CYS A 62 -7.10 10.80 1.36
C CYS A 62 -6.00 10.15 2.24
N SER A 63 -5.02 9.47 1.61
CA SER A 63 -3.93 8.77 2.30
C SER A 63 -2.58 9.51 2.25
N MET A 64 -2.56 10.75 1.74
CA MET A 64 -1.37 11.60 1.80
C MET A 64 -1.35 12.33 3.14
N PRO A 65 -0.40 12.04 4.05
CA PRO A 65 -0.15 12.89 5.21
C PRO A 65 0.40 14.27 4.80
#